data_AF-A0A8C0R127-F1
#
_entry.id   AF-A0A8C0R127-F1
#
_cell.length_a   1.000
_cell.length_b   1.000
_cell.length_c   1.000
_cell.angle_alpha   90.00
_cell.angle_beta   90.00
_cell.angle_gamma   90.00
#
_symmetry.space_group_name_H-M   'P 1'
#
loop_
_entity.id
_entity.type
_entity.pdbx_description
1 polymer ?
#
loop_
_entity_poly.entity_id
_entity_poly.type
_entity_poly.pdbx_seq_one_letter_code
_entity_poly.pdbx_strand_id
1 'polypeptide(L)'
;MVSLSGVFQEAYLAPGLRSYRECQCSWLLPELDSWFRTIKQFGIELMCYAHSHGARVVLKGDAPIKDITDPTFRASWIAQKVKLAKIQYMDGINIDIEQDVNCLSTEYYALTTLVKETADSFHREIEGSQVTFDVSWSPKSKNRCYNYTGIADACDFLFVMSYDERSLALSECIAAANAPYKETLTGYDDYIKIGINPKKLVMGIPWYGYDYTCLNLMEDRVCTIPKVPSWRASCGIASGHQVPYKIIMKQVNSSISGSHWDKDQQASYYNYKDSSGYFHQVWYDNPQSISLKAAYIQKHGLRGIGMWHANCLDYSGDALAKQQTEEMWKVLKPKL
;
A
#
# COMPACT_ATOMS: atom_id res chain seq x y z
N MET A 1 16.63 -7.45 4.80
CA MET A 1 15.63 -8.40 5.28
C MET A 1 14.45 -7.60 5.82
N VAL A 2 13.45 -7.34 4.98
CA VAL A 2 11.99 -7.17 5.20
C VAL A 2 11.46 -6.89 3.80
N SER A 3 11.01 -7.94 3.12
CA SER A 3 10.22 -7.88 1.89
C SER A 3 8.85 -8.38 2.31
N LEU A 4 7.89 -7.46 2.35
CA LEU A 4 6.48 -7.81 2.54
C LEU A 4 5.85 -7.89 1.15
N SER A 5 6.23 -8.91 0.39
CA SER A 5 5.44 -9.37 -0.75
C SER A 5 4.30 -10.23 -0.23
N GLY A 6 3.07 -9.71 -0.21
CA GLY A 6 1.93 -10.50 0.23
C GLY A 6 0.58 -9.84 0.01
N VAL A 7 -0.06 -10.20 -1.11
CA VAL A 7 -1.50 -10.04 -1.38
C VAL A 7 -1.94 -8.62 -1.76
N PHE A 8 -1.68 -8.25 -3.02
CA PHE A 8 -2.45 -7.20 -3.67
C PHE A 8 -3.80 -7.77 -4.11
N GLN A 9 -4.86 -7.32 -3.45
CA GLN A 9 -6.22 -7.42 -3.95
C GLN A 9 -6.65 -5.99 -4.29
N GLU A 10 -6.04 -5.42 -5.33
CA GLU A 10 -6.46 -4.13 -5.85
C GLU A 10 -7.66 -4.30 -6.78
N ALA A 11 -8.86 -4.37 -6.18
CA ALA A 11 -10.08 -4.19 -6.95
C ALA A 11 -10.25 -2.70 -7.28
N TYR A 12 -9.62 -2.25 -8.37
CA TYR A 12 -9.94 -0.95 -8.96
C TYR A 12 -11.31 -1.03 -9.65
N LEU A 13 -12.34 -0.45 -9.03
CA LEU A 13 -13.62 -0.21 -9.70
C LEU A 13 -13.46 0.97 -10.68
N ALA A 14 -12.99 0.69 -11.90
CA ALA A 14 -13.06 1.65 -12.99
C ALA A 14 -14.45 1.57 -13.66
N PRO A 15 -15.19 2.69 -13.79
CA PRO A 15 -16.46 2.67 -14.52
C PRO A 15 -16.20 2.60 -16.03
N GLY A 16 -16.66 1.50 -16.63
CA GLY A 16 -16.80 1.37 -18.08
C GLY A 16 -15.61 0.70 -18.77
N LEU A 17 -15.79 -0.57 -19.12
CA LEU A 17 -15.35 -1.16 -20.39
C LEU A 17 -16.17 -2.45 -20.59
N ARG A 18 -16.87 -2.52 -21.73
CA ARG A 18 -17.66 -3.67 -22.18
C ARG A 18 -16.74 -4.75 -22.75
N SER A 19 -17.19 -6.00 -22.55
CA SER A 19 -16.86 -7.21 -23.32
C SER A 19 -15.47 -7.82 -23.12
N TYR A 20 -15.38 -8.82 -22.23
CA TYR A 20 -14.60 -10.03 -22.49
C TYR A 20 -15.45 -11.27 -22.24
N ARG A 21 -15.27 -12.26 -23.12
CA ARG A 21 -16.13 -13.45 -23.30
C ARG A 21 -16.10 -14.37 -22.08
N GLU A 22 -17.26 -14.97 -21.85
CA GLU A 22 -17.60 -16.06 -20.94
C GLU A 22 -16.42 -16.90 -20.39
N CYS A 23 -16.15 -16.78 -19.09
CA CYS A 23 -15.55 -17.87 -18.33
C CYS A 23 -16.65 -18.91 -18.05
N GLN A 24 -16.66 -20.03 -18.76
CA GLN A 24 -17.46 -21.19 -18.39
C GLN A 24 -16.88 -21.81 -17.10
N CYS A 25 -17.50 -21.53 -15.95
CA CYS A 25 -17.24 -22.23 -14.70
C CYS A 25 -18.28 -23.34 -14.53
N SER A 26 -17.84 -24.60 -14.62
CA SER A 26 -18.65 -25.75 -14.24
C SER A 26 -18.72 -25.85 -12.70
N TRP A 27 -19.95 -25.93 -12.21
CA TRP A 27 -20.39 -26.15 -10.83
C TRP A 27 -19.60 -27.19 -10.02
N LEU A 28 -19.35 -26.87 -8.73
CA LEU A 28 -19.36 -27.72 -7.50
C LEU A 28 -18.70 -26.88 -6.38
N LEU A 29 -19.43 -26.19 -5.49
CA LEU A 29 -19.99 -26.63 -4.19
C LEU A 29 -19.40 -25.77 -3.03
N PRO A 30 -20.08 -25.68 -1.86
CA PRO A 30 -19.97 -24.62 -0.87
C PRO A 30 -18.89 -24.87 0.21
N GLU A 31 -18.69 -23.86 1.07
CA GLU A 31 -17.86 -23.82 2.30
C GLU A 31 -16.45 -23.20 2.15
N LEU A 32 -16.44 -21.86 2.21
CA LEU A 32 -15.26 -20.99 2.32
C LEU A 32 -14.75 -20.94 3.77
N ASP A 33 -13.96 -21.92 4.23
CA ASP A 33 -13.36 -21.80 5.57
C ASP A 33 -11.98 -22.45 5.82
N SER A 34 -11.13 -22.70 4.80
CA SER A 34 -9.79 -23.28 5.09
C SER A 34 -8.61 -23.05 4.14
N TRP A 35 -8.64 -22.09 3.19
CA TRP A 35 -7.58 -22.00 2.16
C TRP A 35 -6.72 -20.72 2.17
N PHE A 36 -6.04 -20.44 3.28
CA PHE A 36 -4.97 -19.42 3.31
C PHE A 36 -3.63 -20.00 3.77
N ARG A 37 -3.09 -20.96 3.00
CA ARG A 37 -1.69 -21.37 3.05
C ARG A 37 -1.00 -21.03 1.74
N THR A 38 -0.11 -20.03 1.78
CA THR A 38 0.98 -19.75 0.83
C THR A 38 0.74 -20.20 -0.62
N ILE A 39 -0.15 -19.50 -1.34
CA ILE A 39 -0.47 -19.85 -2.72
C ILE A 39 0.49 -19.10 -3.66
N LYS A 40 1.52 -19.81 -4.15
CA LYS A 40 2.43 -19.37 -5.24
C LYS A 40 1.76 -19.37 -6.63
N GLN A 41 0.47 -19.67 -6.71
CA GLN A 41 -0.27 -19.83 -7.95
C GLN A 41 -1.74 -19.52 -7.68
N PHE A 42 -2.18 -18.27 -7.91
CA PHE A 42 -3.60 -17.94 -7.74
C PHE A 42 -4.45 -18.96 -8.51
N GLY A 43 -5.40 -19.57 -7.81
CA GLY A 43 -6.30 -20.55 -8.42
C GLY A 43 -7.13 -19.88 -9.50
N ILE A 44 -7.40 -20.59 -10.59
CA ILE A 44 -8.29 -20.14 -11.68
C ILE A 44 -9.63 -19.65 -11.09
N GLU A 45 -10.10 -20.29 -10.02
CA GLU A 45 -11.32 -19.89 -9.30
C GLU A 45 -11.29 -18.46 -8.76
N LEU A 46 -10.18 -18.02 -8.17
CA LEU A 46 -10.07 -16.63 -7.68
C LEU A 46 -10.10 -15.65 -8.84
N MET A 47 -9.46 -16.00 -9.96
CA MET A 47 -9.43 -15.15 -11.15
C MET A 47 -10.84 -15.00 -11.74
N CYS A 48 -11.54 -16.13 -11.94
CA CYS A 48 -12.92 -16.12 -12.40
C CYS A 48 -13.84 -15.36 -11.44
N TYR A 49 -13.67 -15.53 -10.12
CA TYR A 49 -14.44 -14.79 -9.13
C TYR A 49 -14.19 -13.28 -9.22
N ALA A 50 -12.93 -12.85 -9.30
CA ALA A 50 -12.59 -11.44 -9.45
C ALA A 50 -13.18 -10.84 -10.74
N HIS A 51 -12.98 -11.51 -11.87
CA HIS A 51 -13.50 -11.08 -13.18
C HIS A 51 -15.03 -11.05 -13.23
N SER A 52 -15.73 -12.00 -12.60
CA SER A 52 -17.20 -11.97 -12.50
C SER A 52 -17.73 -10.77 -11.70
N HIS A 53 -16.88 -10.13 -10.89
CA HIS A 53 -17.19 -8.90 -10.16
C HIS A 53 -16.56 -7.64 -10.79
N GLY A 54 -16.01 -7.75 -12.01
CA GLY A 54 -15.38 -6.64 -12.72
C GLY A 54 -14.08 -6.15 -12.06
N ALA A 55 -13.47 -6.94 -11.18
CA ALA A 55 -12.20 -6.63 -10.56
C ALA A 55 -11.05 -7.12 -11.44
N ARG A 56 -10.04 -6.27 -11.65
CA ARG A 56 -8.77 -6.65 -12.28
C ARG A 56 -7.85 -7.28 -11.25
N VAL A 57 -7.07 -8.27 -11.66
CA VAL A 57 -6.04 -8.91 -10.85
C VAL A 57 -4.73 -8.84 -11.60
N VAL A 58 -3.72 -8.19 -11.00
CA VAL A 58 -2.41 -7.98 -11.63
C VAL A 58 -1.31 -8.76 -10.92
N LEU A 59 -0.27 -9.12 -11.65
CA LEU A 59 0.94 -9.73 -11.08
C LEU A 59 1.67 -8.75 -10.16
N LYS A 60 2.33 -9.26 -9.13
CA LYS A 60 3.42 -8.52 -8.48
C LYS A 60 4.73 -8.73 -9.26
N GLY A 61 5.34 -7.64 -9.67
CA GLY A 61 6.67 -7.58 -10.28
C GLY A 61 7.69 -7.03 -9.29
N ASP A 62 8.79 -7.76 -9.08
CA ASP A 62 9.98 -7.24 -8.39
C ASP A 62 11.22 -7.79 -9.11
N ALA A 63 12.29 -7.01 -9.08
CA ALA A 63 13.56 -7.31 -9.72
C ALA A 63 14.73 -6.64 -8.96
N PRO A 64 15.90 -7.29 -8.84
CA PRO A 64 17.09 -6.64 -8.29
C PRO A 64 17.49 -5.43 -9.13
N ILE A 65 17.68 -4.27 -8.49
CA ILE A 65 17.94 -3.01 -9.19
C ILE A 65 19.27 -3.03 -9.98
N LYS A 66 20.22 -3.85 -9.54
CA LYS A 66 21.50 -4.03 -10.21
C LYS A 66 21.36 -4.81 -11.51
N ASP A 67 20.49 -5.83 -11.52
CA ASP A 67 20.33 -6.73 -12.65
C ASP A 67 19.58 -6.05 -13.80
N ILE A 68 18.67 -5.12 -13.51
CA ILE A 68 17.89 -4.41 -14.54
C ILE A 68 18.75 -3.48 -15.41
N THR A 69 20.00 -3.22 -15.01
CA THR A 69 20.96 -2.48 -15.86
C THR A 69 21.34 -3.26 -17.12
N ASP A 70 21.27 -4.60 -17.09
CA ASP A 70 21.47 -5.46 -18.26
C ASP A 70 20.17 -5.54 -19.10
N PRO A 71 20.17 -5.09 -20.36
CA PRO A 71 19.00 -5.20 -21.24
C PRO A 71 18.56 -6.64 -21.49
N THR A 72 19.47 -7.61 -21.49
CA THR A 72 19.15 -9.03 -21.69
C THR A 72 18.38 -9.57 -20.49
N PHE A 73 18.78 -9.18 -19.29
CA PHE A 73 18.05 -9.49 -18.06
C PHE A 73 16.64 -8.91 -18.11
N ARG A 74 16.49 -7.61 -18.44
CA ARG A 74 15.17 -6.97 -18.55
C ARG A 74 14.27 -7.70 -19.53
N ALA A 75 14.76 -7.97 -20.74
CA ALA A 75 13.99 -8.68 -21.77
C ALA A 75 13.53 -10.07 -21.30
N SER A 76 14.42 -10.83 -20.66
CA SER A 76 14.09 -12.16 -20.11
C SER A 76 13.07 -12.08 -18.98
N TRP A 77 13.25 -11.14 -18.04
CA TRP A 77 12.32 -10.94 -16.92
C TRP A 77 10.92 -10.52 -17.43
N ILE A 78 10.85 -9.57 -18.38
CA ILE A 78 9.59 -9.12 -18.99
C ILE A 78 8.89 -10.28 -19.69
N ALA A 79 9.61 -11.05 -20.52
CA ALA A 79 9.05 -12.20 -21.23
C ALA A 79 8.47 -13.25 -20.26
N GLN A 80 9.17 -13.51 -19.14
CA GLN A 80 8.69 -14.42 -18.10
C GLN A 80 7.43 -13.89 -17.42
N LYS A 81 7.36 -12.59 -17.11
CA LYS A 81 6.18 -11.98 -16.48
C LYS A 81 4.96 -11.96 -17.40
N VAL A 82 5.15 -11.61 -18.67
CA VAL A 82 4.07 -11.66 -19.68
C VAL A 82 3.56 -13.10 -19.83
N LYS A 83 4.46 -14.08 -19.95
CA LYS A 83 4.09 -15.50 -20.04
C LYS A 83 3.29 -15.94 -18.81
N LEU A 84 3.73 -15.57 -17.61
CA LEU A 84 3.04 -15.90 -16.37
C LEU A 84 1.64 -15.26 -16.31
N ALA A 85 1.52 -13.99 -16.66
CA ALA A 85 0.25 -13.28 -16.69
C ALA A 85 -0.75 -13.97 -17.63
N LYS A 86 -0.30 -14.37 -18.84
CA LYS A 86 -1.13 -15.10 -19.81
C LYS A 86 -1.58 -16.46 -19.29
N ILE A 87 -0.68 -17.23 -18.68
CA ILE A 87 -1.00 -18.56 -18.12
C ILE A 87 -2.00 -18.46 -16.96
N GLN A 88 -1.90 -17.39 -16.16
CA GLN A 88 -2.73 -17.19 -14.97
C GLN A 88 -3.94 -16.28 -15.23
N TYR A 89 -4.19 -15.87 -16.48
CA TYR A 89 -5.27 -14.95 -16.87
C TYR A 89 -5.27 -13.63 -16.08
N MET A 90 -4.08 -13.10 -15.77
CA MET A 90 -3.95 -11.83 -15.06
C MET A 90 -4.10 -10.63 -16.00
N ASP A 91 -4.65 -9.55 -15.47
CA ASP A 91 -4.95 -8.31 -16.16
C ASP A 91 -3.75 -7.36 -16.24
N GLY A 92 -2.52 -7.80 -15.91
CA GLY A 92 -1.33 -6.97 -15.99
C GLY A 92 -0.31 -7.21 -14.89
N ILE A 93 0.42 -6.15 -14.51
CA ILE A 93 1.51 -6.19 -13.52
C ILE A 93 1.64 -4.88 -12.73
N ASN A 94 1.76 -4.98 -11.41
CA ASN A 94 2.22 -3.91 -10.53
C ASN A 94 3.70 -4.14 -10.17
N ILE A 95 4.56 -3.18 -10.50
CA ILE A 95 6.00 -3.25 -10.25
C ILE A 95 6.30 -2.57 -8.91
N ASP A 96 6.93 -3.31 -8.00
CA ASP A 96 7.21 -2.88 -6.63
C ASP A 96 8.71 -3.06 -6.34
N ILE A 97 9.52 -2.14 -6.90
CA ILE A 97 10.97 -2.09 -6.68
C ILE A 97 11.26 -0.96 -5.70
N GLU A 98 11.70 -1.36 -4.51
CA GLU A 98 11.88 -0.48 -3.34
C GLU A 98 13.35 -0.23 -2.97
N GLN A 99 14.28 -0.65 -3.82
CA GLN A 99 15.72 -0.62 -3.58
C GLN A 99 16.32 0.78 -3.80
N ASP A 100 17.39 1.09 -3.06
CA ASP A 100 18.04 2.40 -3.14
C ASP A 100 18.63 2.67 -4.53
N VAL A 101 18.43 3.89 -5.04
CA VAL A 101 18.94 4.37 -6.33
C VAL A 101 19.45 5.79 -6.17
N ASN A 102 20.68 6.00 -6.64
CA ASN A 102 21.30 7.31 -6.72
C ASN A 102 20.76 8.07 -7.95
N CYS A 103 20.57 9.38 -7.81
CA CYS A 103 20.14 10.22 -8.92
C CYS A 103 21.10 10.09 -10.11
N LEU A 104 20.54 9.97 -11.32
CA LEU A 104 21.31 9.93 -12.58
C LEU A 104 22.31 8.75 -12.70
N SER A 105 22.20 7.72 -11.84
CA SER A 105 23.01 6.50 -11.98
C SER A 105 22.52 5.64 -13.16
N THR A 106 23.25 4.58 -13.51
CA THR A 106 22.79 3.62 -14.52
C THR A 106 21.45 3.00 -14.13
N GLU A 107 21.26 2.69 -12.85
CA GLU A 107 20.01 2.16 -12.29
C GLU A 107 18.84 3.14 -12.41
N TYR A 108 19.09 4.45 -12.25
CA TYR A 108 18.08 5.50 -12.43
C TYR A 108 17.44 5.42 -13.82
N TYR A 109 18.27 5.36 -14.86
CA TYR A 109 17.80 5.26 -16.24
C TYR A 109 17.22 3.87 -16.53
N ALA A 110 17.90 2.81 -16.07
CA ALA A 110 17.47 1.43 -16.29
C ALA A 110 16.10 1.12 -15.68
N LEU A 111 15.77 1.71 -14.52
CA LEU A 111 14.45 1.55 -13.90
C LEU A 111 13.34 2.13 -14.77
N THR A 112 13.54 3.34 -15.29
CA THR A 112 12.57 3.97 -16.21
C THR A 112 12.40 3.12 -17.47
N THR A 113 13.52 2.64 -18.03
CA THR A 113 13.52 1.78 -19.21
C THR A 113 12.80 0.45 -18.95
N LEU A 114 13.02 -0.19 -17.80
CA LEU A 114 12.32 -1.41 -17.42
C LEU A 114 10.81 -1.20 -17.39
N VAL A 115 10.33 -0.12 -16.77
CA VAL A 115 8.90 0.19 -16.68
C VAL A 115 8.32 0.40 -18.07
N LYS A 116 9.02 1.15 -18.93
CA LYS A 116 8.60 1.40 -20.31
C LYS A 116 8.54 0.14 -21.15
N GLU A 117 9.60 -0.67 -21.15
CA GLU A 117 9.65 -1.94 -21.88
C GLU A 117 8.59 -2.93 -21.36
N THR A 118 8.31 -2.92 -20.05
CA THR A 118 7.27 -3.75 -19.44
C THR A 118 5.88 -3.31 -19.92
N ALA A 119 5.56 -2.02 -19.84
CA ALA A 119 4.29 -1.48 -20.32
C ALA A 119 4.06 -1.81 -21.81
N ASP A 120 5.04 -1.51 -22.65
CA ASP A 120 4.95 -1.77 -24.10
C ASP A 120 4.73 -3.26 -24.41
N SER A 121 5.37 -4.16 -23.65
CA SER A 121 5.21 -5.61 -23.84
C SER A 121 3.85 -6.11 -23.35
N PHE A 122 3.42 -5.70 -22.16
CA PHE A 122 2.13 -6.10 -21.59
C PHE A 122 0.95 -5.59 -22.45
N HIS A 123 0.94 -4.30 -22.80
CA HIS A 123 -0.13 -3.71 -23.62
C HIS A 123 -0.19 -4.32 -25.03
N ARG A 124 0.93 -4.79 -25.58
CA ARG A 124 0.97 -5.50 -26.87
C ARG A 124 0.46 -6.93 -26.75
N GLU A 125 0.83 -7.65 -25.70
CA GLU A 125 0.63 -9.10 -25.57
C GLU A 125 -0.65 -9.51 -24.85
N ILE A 126 -1.24 -8.59 -24.08
CA ILE A 126 -2.42 -8.77 -23.24
C ILE A 126 -3.30 -7.53 -23.43
N GLU A 127 -4.33 -7.66 -24.26
CA GLU A 127 -5.24 -6.55 -24.55
C GLU A 127 -5.92 -6.07 -23.25
N GLY A 128 -5.92 -4.74 -23.05
CA GLY A 128 -6.50 -4.14 -21.84
C GLY A 128 -5.67 -4.29 -20.57
N SER A 129 -4.42 -4.77 -20.66
CA SER A 129 -3.57 -4.95 -19.49
C SER A 129 -3.28 -3.64 -18.76
N GLN A 130 -3.11 -3.73 -17.44
CA GLN A 130 -2.75 -2.64 -16.56
C GLN A 130 -1.32 -2.81 -16.05
N VAL A 131 -0.46 -1.81 -16.28
CA VAL A 131 0.92 -1.76 -15.78
C VAL A 131 1.07 -0.60 -14.83
N THR A 132 1.43 -0.88 -13.59
CA THR A 132 1.50 0.12 -12.50
C THR A 132 2.82 0.02 -11.76
N PHE A 133 3.14 1.05 -10.98
CA PHE A 133 4.38 1.09 -10.21
C PHE A 133 4.15 1.66 -8.81
N ASP A 134 4.65 0.97 -7.79
CA ASP A 134 4.62 1.43 -6.40
C ASP A 134 5.74 2.44 -6.15
N VAL A 135 5.38 3.63 -5.70
CA VAL A 135 6.35 4.71 -5.40
C VAL A 135 6.30 5.09 -3.93
N SER A 136 7.41 5.65 -3.44
CA SER A 136 7.50 6.16 -2.07
C SER A 136 6.43 7.21 -1.78
N TRP A 137 6.03 7.41 -0.52
CA TRP A 137 5.05 8.43 -0.12
C TRP A 137 5.40 9.86 -0.60
N SER A 138 6.69 10.16 -0.82
CA SER A 138 7.15 11.45 -1.36
C SER A 138 8.27 11.27 -2.41
N PRO A 139 8.29 12.10 -3.47
CA PRO A 139 9.38 12.10 -4.44
C PRO A 139 10.69 12.66 -3.86
N LYS A 140 10.67 13.25 -2.65
CA LYS A 140 11.86 13.78 -1.95
C LYS A 140 12.61 12.72 -1.15
N SER A 141 12.24 11.44 -1.27
CA SER A 141 12.91 10.35 -0.58
C SER A 141 14.40 10.28 -0.95
N LYS A 142 15.29 10.45 0.04
CA LYS A 142 16.73 10.60 -0.17
C LYS A 142 17.40 9.38 -0.82
N ASN A 143 16.88 8.18 -0.55
CA ASN A 143 17.52 6.93 -0.97
C ASN A 143 16.88 6.34 -2.24
N ARG A 144 15.71 6.85 -2.66
CA ARG A 144 14.99 6.42 -3.86
C ARG A 144 14.87 7.59 -4.82
N CYS A 145 16.00 8.01 -5.37
CA CYS A 145 15.99 9.04 -6.40
C CYS A 145 15.59 8.42 -7.73
N TYR A 146 14.30 8.14 -7.94
CA TYR A 146 13.80 7.59 -9.19
C TYR A 146 13.42 8.71 -10.17
N ASN A 147 13.36 8.40 -11.47
CA ASN A 147 12.77 9.30 -12.46
C ASN A 147 11.24 9.24 -12.38
N TYR A 148 10.65 9.82 -11.34
CA TYR A 148 9.22 9.68 -11.07
C TYR A 148 8.33 10.13 -12.24
N THR A 149 8.68 11.22 -12.92
CA THR A 149 7.95 11.69 -14.12
C THR A 149 8.08 10.69 -15.26
N GLY A 150 9.29 10.22 -15.56
CA GLY A 150 9.50 9.22 -16.62
C GLY A 150 8.79 7.90 -16.35
N ILE A 151 8.76 7.45 -15.08
CA ILE A 151 8.03 6.25 -14.66
C ILE A 151 6.51 6.48 -14.80
N ALA A 152 5.98 7.62 -14.36
CA ALA A 152 4.56 7.96 -14.49
C ALA A 152 4.08 8.03 -15.95
N ASP A 153 4.94 8.52 -16.85
CA ASP A 153 4.69 8.57 -18.29
C ASP A 153 4.72 7.17 -18.93
N ALA A 154 5.56 6.28 -18.40
CA ALA A 154 5.76 4.94 -18.94
C ALA A 154 4.67 3.93 -18.53
N CYS A 155 4.05 4.07 -17.35
CA CYS A 155 3.04 3.14 -16.82
C CYS A 155 1.64 3.76 -16.81
N ASP A 156 0.60 2.96 -16.53
CA ASP A 156 -0.79 3.42 -16.48
C ASP A 156 -1.05 4.39 -15.33
N PHE A 157 -0.51 4.09 -14.15
CA PHE A 157 -0.53 4.97 -12.97
C PHE A 157 0.46 4.50 -11.90
N LEU A 158 0.77 5.41 -10.98
CA LEU A 158 1.57 5.18 -9.78
C LEU A 158 0.65 4.90 -8.59
N PHE A 159 0.99 3.88 -7.82
CA PHE A 159 0.44 3.66 -6.50
C PHE A 159 1.39 4.29 -5.47
N VAL A 160 0.96 5.40 -4.86
CA VAL A 160 1.80 6.12 -3.91
C VAL A 160 1.61 5.50 -2.53
N MET A 161 2.64 4.80 -2.04
CA MET A 161 2.64 4.12 -0.75
C MET A 161 2.70 5.13 0.41
N SER A 162 1.55 5.75 0.73
CA SER A 162 1.42 6.85 1.71
C SER A 162 1.23 6.31 3.12
N TYR A 163 2.25 5.57 3.53
CA TYR A 163 2.41 4.96 4.84
C TYR A 163 3.90 4.84 5.12
N ASP A 164 4.23 4.55 6.37
CA ASP A 164 5.60 4.55 6.88
C ASP A 164 6.29 5.92 6.69
N GLU A 165 5.49 6.99 6.76
CA GLU A 165 5.89 8.37 6.44
C GLU A 165 6.74 8.98 7.56
N ARG A 166 6.79 8.33 8.72
CA ARG A 166 7.50 8.83 9.88
C ARG A 166 9.02 8.75 9.69
N SER A 167 9.63 9.89 9.40
CA SER A 167 11.07 10.12 9.51
C SER A 167 11.35 11.34 10.38
N LEU A 168 11.52 11.13 11.70
CA LEU A 168 12.02 12.17 12.60
C LEU A 168 13.54 12.09 12.66
N ALA A 169 14.21 13.03 12.02
CA ALA A 169 15.65 13.17 12.15
C ALA A 169 16.07 14.13 13.29
N LEU A 170 15.20 15.05 13.71
CA LEU A 170 15.62 16.28 14.42
C LEU A 170 14.81 16.68 15.67
N SER A 171 13.86 15.86 16.14
CA SER A 171 13.11 16.12 17.38
C SER A 171 13.31 15.02 18.41
N GLU A 172 12.79 15.24 19.62
CA GLU A 172 12.56 14.16 20.59
C GLU A 172 11.79 13.01 19.89
N CYS A 173 12.25 11.77 20.10
CA CYS A 173 11.58 10.62 19.50
C CYS A 173 10.28 10.38 20.26
N ILE A 174 9.16 10.69 19.62
CA ILE A 174 7.82 10.43 20.14
C ILE A 174 7.05 9.54 19.20
N ALA A 175 6.19 8.68 19.76
CA ALA A 175 5.23 7.90 19.00
C ALA A 175 4.27 8.83 18.25
N ALA A 176 3.90 8.44 17.02
CA ALA A 176 3.13 9.27 16.10
C ALA A 176 2.43 8.40 15.06
N ALA A 177 1.54 9.01 14.27
CA ALA A 177 0.80 8.35 13.21
C ALA A 177 1.73 7.79 12.13
N ASN A 178 1.33 6.62 11.60
CA ASN A 178 2.00 5.95 10.50
C ASN A 178 1.94 6.79 9.20
N ALA A 179 0.76 7.35 8.92
CA ALA A 179 0.47 8.20 7.78
C ALA A 179 -0.23 9.48 8.29
N PRO A 180 0.51 10.46 8.84
CA PRO A 180 -0.09 11.70 9.31
C PRO A 180 -0.72 12.50 8.15
N TYR A 181 -1.89 13.10 8.36
CA TYR A 181 -2.67 13.72 7.28
C TYR A 181 -1.90 14.78 6.48
N LYS A 182 -1.20 15.72 7.15
CA LYS A 182 -0.50 16.81 6.45
C LYS A 182 0.67 16.29 5.62
N GLU A 183 1.43 15.36 6.17
CA GLU A 183 2.56 14.70 5.53
C GLU A 183 2.11 13.92 4.29
N THR A 184 1.08 13.09 4.43
CA THR A 184 0.46 12.37 3.31
C THR A 184 0.10 13.32 2.18
N LEU A 185 -0.66 14.38 2.45
CA LEU A 185 -1.11 15.32 1.41
C LEU A 185 0.04 16.11 0.77
N THR A 186 1.05 16.48 1.58
CA THR A 186 2.25 17.16 1.07
C THR A 186 3.01 16.28 0.07
N GLY A 187 3.03 14.95 0.28
CA GLY A 187 3.60 14.00 -0.67
C GLY A 187 2.96 14.07 -2.07
N TYR A 188 1.62 14.17 -2.13
CA TYR A 188 0.90 14.34 -3.41
C TYR A 188 1.14 15.71 -4.03
N ASP A 189 1.12 16.79 -3.22
CA ASP A 189 1.45 18.13 -3.72
C ASP A 189 2.86 18.15 -4.33
N ASP A 190 3.82 17.45 -3.74
CA ASP A 190 5.18 17.32 -4.26
C ASP A 190 5.24 16.53 -5.59
N TYR A 191 4.50 15.42 -5.71
CA TYR A 191 4.40 14.66 -6.97
C TYR A 191 3.77 15.49 -8.10
N ILE A 192 2.72 16.24 -7.79
CA ILE A 192 2.06 17.13 -8.73
C ILE A 192 3.00 18.28 -9.14
N LYS A 193 3.72 18.84 -8.16
CA LYS A 193 4.66 19.95 -8.39
C LYS A 193 5.83 19.58 -9.31
N ILE A 194 6.29 18.34 -9.28
CA ILE A 194 7.32 17.86 -10.22
C ILE A 194 6.76 17.52 -11.61
N GLY A 195 5.45 17.66 -11.83
CA GLY A 195 4.82 17.57 -13.15
C GLY A 195 4.00 16.30 -13.40
N ILE A 196 3.79 15.43 -12.41
CA ILE A 196 2.96 14.23 -12.60
C ILE A 196 1.48 14.63 -12.62
N ASN A 197 0.78 14.18 -13.65
CA ASN A 197 -0.65 14.39 -13.78
C ASN A 197 -1.40 13.72 -12.60
N PRO A 198 -2.25 14.44 -11.85
CA PRO A 198 -3.08 13.85 -10.78
C PRO A 198 -3.82 12.56 -11.15
N LYS A 199 -4.28 12.44 -12.41
CA LYS A 199 -4.97 11.24 -12.92
C LYS A 199 -4.08 9.98 -13.05
N LYS A 200 -2.77 10.12 -12.82
CA LYS A 200 -1.78 9.05 -12.72
C LYS A 200 -1.48 8.65 -11.27
N LEU A 201 -2.05 9.31 -10.27
CA LEU A 201 -1.74 9.05 -8.86
C LEU A 201 -2.90 8.35 -8.17
N VAL A 202 -2.65 7.15 -7.63
CA VAL A 202 -3.54 6.47 -6.69
C VAL A 202 -3.00 6.64 -5.28
N MET A 203 -3.90 6.99 -4.35
CA MET A 203 -3.54 7.16 -2.96
C MET A 203 -3.52 5.84 -2.20
N GLY A 204 -2.34 5.35 -1.83
CA GLY A 204 -2.19 4.13 -1.02
C GLY A 204 -2.21 4.44 0.47
N ILE A 205 -3.20 3.93 1.21
CA ILE A 205 -3.35 4.13 2.66
C ILE A 205 -3.07 2.86 3.48
N PRO A 206 -2.61 2.97 4.74
CA PRO A 206 -2.40 1.80 5.57
C PRO A 206 -3.70 1.34 6.24
N TRP A 207 -3.94 0.04 6.25
CA TRP A 207 -4.91 -0.65 7.12
C TRP A 207 -4.23 -1.27 8.34
N TYR A 208 -3.11 -0.71 8.73
CA TYR A 208 -2.34 -1.10 9.90
C TYR A 208 -1.87 0.14 10.64
N GLY A 209 -1.58 -0.04 11.91
CA GLY A 209 -0.96 0.96 12.76
C GLY A 209 0.44 0.53 13.21
N TYR A 210 1.01 1.35 14.09
CA TYR A 210 2.24 1.02 14.79
C TYR A 210 2.00 1.05 16.29
N ASP A 211 2.47 0.01 16.97
CA ASP A 211 2.56 -0.11 18.41
C ASP A 211 3.98 0.23 18.87
N TYR A 212 4.07 1.27 19.69
CA TYR A 212 5.33 1.76 20.24
C TYR A 212 5.41 1.50 21.73
N THR A 213 6.47 0.81 22.18
CA THR A 213 6.80 0.73 23.61
C THR A 213 7.34 2.07 24.10
N CYS A 214 6.69 2.65 25.10
CA CYS A 214 7.05 3.94 25.66
C CYS A 214 8.19 3.80 26.67
N LEU A 215 9.22 4.63 26.53
CA LEU A 215 10.22 4.85 27.58
C LEU A 215 9.63 5.65 28.74
N ASN A 216 8.86 6.69 28.40
CA ASN A 216 8.07 7.46 29.34
C ASN A 216 6.74 7.85 28.70
N LEU A 217 5.67 7.83 29.49
CA LEU A 217 4.35 8.31 29.08
C LEU A 217 4.01 9.54 29.92
N MET A 218 4.09 10.72 29.32
CA MET A 218 3.78 11.98 30.01
C MET A 218 2.29 12.30 29.89
N GLU A 219 1.64 12.54 31.04
CA GLU A 219 0.22 12.94 31.16
C GLU A 219 -0.70 12.26 30.13
N ASP A 220 -0.52 10.94 29.99
CA ASP A 220 -1.29 10.01 29.15
C ASP A 220 -1.36 10.30 27.64
N ARG A 221 -0.50 11.18 27.10
CA ARG A 221 -0.59 11.58 25.67
C ARG A 221 0.72 11.47 24.91
N VAL A 222 1.84 11.79 25.54
CA VAL A 222 3.13 11.81 24.86
C VAL A 222 3.94 10.59 25.27
N CYS A 223 4.08 9.65 24.34
CA CYS A 223 4.91 8.46 24.48
C CYS A 223 6.29 8.72 23.86
N THR A 224 7.33 8.81 24.69
CA THR A 224 8.71 8.89 24.20
C THR A 224 9.19 7.50 23.82
N ILE A 225 9.92 7.38 22.71
CA ILE A 225 10.34 6.09 22.14
C ILE A 225 11.87 6.03 21.99
N PRO A 226 12.49 4.83 22.00
CA PRO A 226 13.93 4.72 21.84
C PRO A 226 14.40 5.20 20.46
N LYS A 227 15.62 5.76 20.42
CA LYS A 227 16.36 5.98 19.18
C LYS A 227 16.84 4.64 18.65
N VAL A 228 16.38 4.24 17.47
CA VAL A 228 16.83 3.02 16.79
C VAL A 228 17.65 3.43 15.57
N PRO A 229 18.95 3.09 15.49
CA PRO A 229 19.73 3.33 14.29
C PRO A 229 19.07 2.66 13.08
N SER A 230 18.51 3.46 12.18
CA SER A 230 17.89 2.97 10.96
C SER A 230 18.30 3.85 9.78
N TRP A 231 18.33 3.22 8.60
CA TRP A 231 18.66 3.88 7.34
C TRP A 231 17.62 4.92 6.90
N ARG A 232 16.39 4.87 7.43
CA ARG A 232 15.30 5.82 7.16
C ARG A 232 15.29 6.99 8.14
N ALA A 233 15.32 6.71 9.43
CA ALA A 233 15.29 7.69 10.52
C ALA A 233 15.66 7.05 11.86
N SER A 234 16.35 7.78 12.72
CA SER A 234 16.69 7.33 14.08
C SER A 234 15.49 7.32 15.03
N CYS A 235 14.46 8.12 14.73
CA CYS A 235 13.18 8.14 15.40
C CYS A 235 12.06 7.85 14.36
N GLY A 236 11.24 6.84 14.59
CA GLY A 236 10.10 6.55 13.70
C GLY A 236 9.64 5.10 13.78
N ILE A 237 9.10 4.59 12.67
CA ILE A 237 8.56 3.23 12.57
C ILE A 237 9.55 2.12 12.97
N ALA A 238 10.86 2.37 12.90
CA ALA A 238 11.89 1.42 13.32
C ALA A 238 11.85 1.10 14.83
N SER A 239 11.24 1.98 15.64
CA SER A 239 11.06 1.80 17.08
C SER A 239 9.69 1.22 17.44
N GLY A 240 8.84 0.90 16.45
CA GLY A 240 7.51 0.36 16.65
C GLY A 240 7.29 -0.96 15.91
N HIS A 241 6.25 -1.68 16.32
CA HIS A 241 5.80 -2.90 15.65
C HIS A 241 4.54 -2.62 14.83
N GLN A 242 4.50 -3.08 13.59
CA GLN A 242 3.31 -2.99 12.74
C GLN A 242 2.19 -3.86 13.31
N VAL A 243 1.02 -3.29 13.54
CA VAL A 243 -0.16 -3.99 14.07
C VAL A 243 -1.33 -3.89 13.09
N PRO A 244 -1.91 -5.02 12.63
CA PRO A 244 -3.09 -5.01 11.77
C PRO A 244 -4.33 -4.36 12.42
N TYR A 245 -5.17 -3.68 11.64
CA TYR A 245 -6.39 -3.03 12.13
C TYR A 245 -7.30 -3.95 12.96
N LYS A 246 -7.46 -5.23 12.58
CA LYS A 246 -8.23 -6.22 13.35
C LYS A 246 -7.73 -6.45 14.77
N ILE A 247 -6.42 -6.33 15.01
CA ILE A 247 -5.82 -6.48 16.34
C ILE A 247 -6.06 -5.20 17.14
N ILE A 248 -5.86 -4.05 16.52
CA ILE A 248 -6.16 -2.72 17.09
C ILE A 248 -7.61 -2.66 17.58
N MET A 249 -8.57 -3.04 16.73
CA MET A 249 -9.99 -2.98 17.07
C MET A 249 -10.41 -3.94 18.20
N LYS A 250 -9.69 -5.06 18.38
CA LYS A 250 -9.90 -5.97 19.51
C LYS A 250 -9.33 -5.42 20.81
N GLN A 251 -8.26 -4.65 20.73
CA GLN A 251 -7.55 -4.14 21.91
C GLN A 251 -8.10 -2.81 22.41
N VAL A 252 -8.53 -1.91 21.52
CA VAL A 252 -8.84 -0.50 21.83
C VAL A 252 -9.87 -0.34 22.95
N ASN A 253 -10.93 -1.16 22.97
CA ASN A 253 -11.98 -1.10 23.98
C ASN A 253 -11.55 -1.62 25.36
N SER A 254 -10.51 -2.45 25.39
CA SER A 254 -9.89 -2.96 26.63
C SER A 254 -8.64 -2.17 27.05
N SER A 255 -8.29 -1.14 26.29
CA SER A 255 -7.12 -0.30 26.55
C SER A 255 -7.36 0.63 27.74
N ILE A 256 -6.28 1.21 28.27
CA ILE A 256 -6.35 2.11 29.43
C ILE A 256 -7.05 3.41 29.07
N SER A 257 -6.82 3.89 27.85
CA SER A 257 -7.25 5.23 27.43
C SER A 257 -8.52 5.22 26.58
N GLY A 258 -8.90 4.08 26.00
CA GLY A 258 -9.78 4.04 24.84
C GLY A 258 -9.15 4.74 23.63
N SER A 259 -9.91 4.88 22.55
CA SER A 259 -9.42 5.59 21.36
C SER A 259 -9.44 7.11 21.58
N HIS A 260 -8.31 7.76 21.34
CA HIS A 260 -8.17 9.19 21.25
C HIS A 260 -7.99 9.66 19.80
N TRP A 261 -8.32 10.92 19.56
CA TRP A 261 -8.14 11.59 18.28
C TRP A 261 -7.10 12.70 18.41
N ASP A 262 -6.05 12.62 17.61
CA ASP A 262 -5.06 13.69 17.50
C ASP A 262 -5.48 14.67 16.40
N LYS A 263 -5.64 15.95 16.77
CA LYS A 263 -6.10 16.99 15.82
C LYS A 263 -5.02 17.43 14.85
N ASP A 264 -3.75 17.29 15.19
CA ASP A 264 -2.65 17.77 14.34
C ASP A 264 -2.30 16.75 13.26
N GLN A 265 -2.26 15.47 13.64
CA GLN A 265 -1.99 14.33 12.77
C GLN A 265 -3.25 13.82 12.07
N GLN A 266 -4.45 14.17 12.58
CA GLN A 266 -5.76 13.68 12.11
C GLN A 266 -5.78 12.15 12.05
N ALA A 267 -5.35 11.53 13.15
CA ALA A 267 -5.25 10.08 13.29
C ALA A 267 -5.65 9.67 14.71
N SER A 268 -5.97 8.39 14.88
CA SER A 268 -6.32 7.84 16.19
C SER A 268 -5.14 7.16 16.86
N TYR A 269 -5.16 7.18 18.20
CA TYR A 269 -4.24 6.40 19.00
C TYR A 269 -4.90 5.92 20.29
N TYR A 270 -4.30 4.95 20.95
CA TYR A 270 -4.65 4.55 22.31
C TYR A 270 -3.41 4.10 23.08
N ASN A 271 -3.49 4.10 24.40
CA ASN A 271 -2.45 3.60 25.28
C ASN A 271 -2.91 2.34 26.01
N TYR A 272 -2.01 1.37 26.17
CA TYR A 272 -2.24 0.22 27.02
C TYR A 272 -0.97 -0.12 27.80
N LYS A 273 -1.11 -1.00 28.79
CA LYS A 273 0.02 -1.54 29.55
C LYS A 273 0.10 -3.04 29.30
N ASP A 274 1.27 -3.51 28.91
CA ASP A 274 1.48 -4.93 28.65
C ASP A 274 1.55 -5.74 29.97
N SER A 275 1.63 -7.06 29.85
CA SER A 275 1.74 -7.96 31.01
C SER A 275 3.05 -7.78 31.81
N SER A 276 4.07 -7.20 31.20
CA SER A 276 5.38 -6.92 31.82
C SER A 276 5.40 -5.56 32.54
N GLY A 277 4.33 -4.78 32.40
CA GLY A 277 4.16 -3.48 33.01
C GLY A 277 4.71 -2.31 32.19
N TYR A 278 5.11 -2.50 30.93
CA TYR A 278 5.50 -1.43 30.03
C TYR A 278 4.28 -0.75 29.43
N PHE A 279 4.34 0.57 29.29
CA PHE A 279 3.34 1.33 28.56
C PHE A 279 3.60 1.27 27.06
N HIS A 280 2.52 1.20 26.31
CA HIS A 280 2.51 1.17 24.86
C HIS A 280 1.56 2.23 24.34
N GLN A 281 1.91 2.83 23.20
CA GLN A 281 1.03 3.73 22.45
C GLN A 281 0.90 3.23 21.02
N VAL A 282 -0.35 2.97 20.61
CA VAL A 282 -0.66 2.45 19.29
C VAL A 282 -1.33 3.52 18.45
N TRP A 283 -0.76 3.84 17.30
CA TRP A 283 -1.30 4.82 16.34
C TRP A 283 -1.83 4.14 15.10
N TYR A 284 -2.98 4.57 14.59
CA TYR A 284 -3.64 3.92 13.45
C TYR A 284 -4.57 4.86 12.67
N ASP A 285 -4.83 4.49 11.41
CA ASP A 285 -5.87 5.08 10.59
C ASP A 285 -7.20 4.32 10.78
N ASN A 286 -8.29 5.06 10.82
CA ASN A 286 -9.66 4.55 10.93
C ASN A 286 -10.54 5.15 9.83
N PRO A 287 -11.84 4.80 9.73
CA PRO A 287 -12.71 5.36 8.69
C PRO A 287 -12.76 6.90 8.67
N GLN A 288 -12.65 7.55 9.84
CA GLN A 288 -12.63 9.01 9.94
C GLN A 288 -11.36 9.61 9.32
N SER A 289 -10.16 9.15 9.71
CA SER A 289 -8.90 9.67 9.17
C SER A 289 -8.74 9.39 7.68
N ILE A 290 -9.16 8.20 7.24
CA ILE A 290 -9.14 7.82 5.82
C ILE A 290 -10.10 8.70 5.01
N SER A 291 -11.30 8.98 5.52
CA SER A 291 -12.26 9.85 4.82
C SER A 291 -11.72 11.26 4.61
N LEU A 292 -10.97 11.80 5.58
CA LEU A 292 -10.32 13.10 5.44
C LEU A 292 -9.29 13.11 4.32
N LYS A 293 -8.46 12.06 4.23
CA LYS A 293 -7.49 11.89 3.14
C LYS A 293 -8.19 11.69 1.80
N ALA A 294 -9.25 10.88 1.77
CA ALA A 294 -10.03 10.61 0.55
C ALA A 294 -10.69 11.85 -0.04
N ALA A 295 -11.02 12.87 0.78
CA ALA A 295 -11.54 14.15 0.29
C ALA A 295 -10.54 14.90 -0.61
N TYR A 296 -9.22 14.70 -0.41
CA TYR A 296 -8.19 15.30 -1.26
C TYR A 296 -8.25 14.77 -2.70
N ILE A 297 -8.61 13.49 -2.88
CA ILE A 297 -8.68 12.81 -4.18
C ILE A 297 -9.62 13.56 -5.12
N GLN A 298 -10.84 13.86 -4.65
CA GLN A 298 -11.82 14.58 -5.43
C GLN A 298 -11.38 16.01 -5.71
N LYS A 299 -10.89 16.70 -4.68
CA LYS A 299 -10.48 18.10 -4.78
C LYS A 299 -9.34 18.31 -5.79
N HIS A 300 -8.42 17.36 -5.90
CA HIS A 300 -7.24 17.46 -6.77
C HIS A 300 -7.31 16.58 -8.01
N GLY A 301 -8.41 15.84 -8.21
CA GLY A 301 -8.60 14.97 -9.38
C GLY A 301 -7.62 13.80 -9.44
N LEU A 302 -7.25 13.24 -8.28
CA LEU A 302 -6.43 12.02 -8.22
C LEU A 302 -7.18 10.84 -8.86
N ARG A 303 -6.44 9.84 -9.34
CA ARG A 303 -7.01 8.67 -10.01
C ARG A 303 -7.92 7.85 -9.10
N GLY A 304 -7.57 7.73 -7.83
CA GLY A 304 -8.32 6.93 -6.87
C GLY A 304 -7.58 6.72 -5.55
N ILE A 305 -8.06 5.75 -4.78
CA ILE A 305 -7.50 5.31 -3.50
C ILE A 305 -7.38 3.79 -3.50
N GLY A 306 -6.36 3.29 -2.82
CA GLY A 306 -6.21 1.89 -2.48
C GLY A 306 -5.55 1.74 -1.11
N MET A 307 -5.24 0.52 -0.72
CA MET A 307 -4.84 0.22 0.65
C MET A 307 -3.69 -0.79 0.74
N TRP A 308 -3.03 -0.80 1.89
CA TRP A 308 -2.08 -1.85 2.29
C TRP A 308 -2.38 -2.35 3.71
N HIS A 309 -2.71 -3.62 3.96
CA HIS A 309 -3.19 -4.59 2.99
C HIS A 309 -4.47 -5.29 3.49
N ALA A 310 -5.17 -6.02 2.61
CA ALA A 310 -6.57 -6.39 2.85
C ALA A 310 -6.75 -7.35 4.02
N ASN A 311 -5.74 -8.17 4.30
CA ASN A 311 -5.74 -9.13 5.40
C ASN A 311 -5.58 -8.47 6.79
N CYS A 312 -5.40 -7.16 6.83
CA CYS A 312 -5.37 -6.43 8.09
C CYS A 312 -6.74 -6.30 8.75
N LEU A 313 -7.83 -6.56 8.02
CA LEU A 313 -9.20 -6.55 8.54
C LEU A 313 -9.64 -7.92 9.09
N ASP A 314 -10.73 -7.92 9.86
CA ASP A 314 -11.33 -9.13 10.43
C ASP A 314 -12.54 -9.56 9.57
N TYR A 315 -12.40 -10.68 8.86
CA TYR A 315 -13.45 -11.25 8.02
C TYR A 315 -14.23 -12.38 8.70
N SER A 316 -14.11 -12.52 10.02
CA SER A 316 -14.87 -13.52 10.77
C SER A 316 -16.39 -13.25 10.74
N GLY A 317 -17.16 -14.26 11.15
CA GLY A 317 -18.62 -14.20 11.17
C GLY A 317 -19.21 -13.19 12.19
N ASP A 318 -18.39 -12.63 13.09
CA ASP A 318 -18.80 -11.71 14.14
C ASP A 318 -19.42 -10.42 13.59
N ALA A 319 -20.48 -9.94 14.23
CA ALA A 319 -21.24 -8.79 13.73
C ALA A 319 -20.45 -7.47 13.78
N LEU A 320 -19.65 -7.28 14.84
CA LEU A 320 -18.82 -6.08 14.98
C LEU A 320 -17.65 -6.11 14.00
N ALA A 321 -17.01 -7.27 13.82
CA ALA A 321 -15.96 -7.48 12.81
C ALA A 321 -16.46 -7.15 11.40
N LYS A 322 -17.65 -7.66 11.02
CA LYS A 322 -18.28 -7.35 9.73
C LYS A 322 -18.51 -5.85 9.55
N GLN A 323 -19.09 -5.19 10.55
CA GLN A 323 -19.33 -3.75 10.50
C GLN A 323 -18.02 -2.96 10.31
N GLN A 324 -17.00 -3.25 11.11
CA GLN A 324 -15.70 -2.57 11.03
C GLN A 324 -15.04 -2.77 9.66
N THR A 325 -15.11 -3.99 9.13
CA THR A 325 -14.59 -4.33 7.80
C THR A 325 -15.36 -3.58 6.70
N GLU A 326 -16.69 -3.55 6.76
CA GLU A 326 -17.53 -2.81 5.81
C GLU A 326 -17.24 -1.30 5.84
N GLU A 327 -17.03 -0.70 7.01
CA GLU A 327 -16.68 0.71 7.15
C GLU A 327 -15.33 1.04 6.49
N MET A 328 -14.32 0.19 6.68
CA MET A 328 -13.00 0.35 6.04
C MET A 328 -13.06 0.22 4.51
N TRP A 329 -13.86 -0.72 3.98
CA TRP A 329 -14.08 -0.82 2.54
C TRP A 329 -14.90 0.35 1.98
N LYS A 330 -15.87 0.86 2.74
CA LYS A 330 -16.74 1.96 2.33
C LYS A 330 -15.97 3.27 2.13
N VAL A 331 -14.98 3.56 2.99
CA VAL A 331 -14.17 4.79 2.87
C VAL A 331 -13.24 4.80 1.66
N LEU A 332 -12.99 3.64 1.04
CA LEU A 332 -12.28 3.55 -0.24
C LEU A 332 -13.17 3.81 -1.46
N LYS A 333 -14.47 4.00 -1.26
CA LYS A 333 -15.43 4.37 -2.31
C LYS A 333 -15.92 5.79 -2.03
N PRO A 334 -15.05 6.81 -2.15
CA PRO A 334 -15.47 8.19 -1.93
C PRO A 334 -16.63 8.49 -2.90
N LYS A 335 -17.67 9.18 -2.42
CA LYS A 335 -18.81 9.55 -3.26
C LYS A 335 -18.34 10.56 -4.31
N LEU A 336 -17.90 10.07 -5.46
CA LEU A 336 -17.44 10.86 -6.60
C LEU A 336 -18.59 11.65 -7.23
#